data_AF-A0A924IHA6-F1
#
_entry.id   AF-A0A924IHA6-F1
#
_cell.length_a   1.000
_cell.length_b   1.000
_cell.length_c   1.000
_cell.angle_alpha   90.00
_cell.angle_beta   90.00
_cell.angle_gamma   90.00
#
_symmetry.space_group_name_H-M   'P 1'
#
loop_
_entity.id
_entity.type
_entity.pdbx_description
1 polymer ?
#
loop_
_entity_poly.entity_id
_entity_poly.type
_entity_poly.pdbx_seq_one_letter_code
_entity_poly.pdbx_strand_id
1 'polypeptide(L)' 'MANPDISPLTGIIAEDLVYVDFGEHEGKSVLEVADTLPEFYEFLVESKEGGKCTIRRSKDKSFRLYVTQTAH' A
#
# COMPACT_ATOMS: atom_id res chain seq x y z
N MET A 1 -9.25 15.86 17.06
CA MET A 1 -8.08 14.97 17.21
C MET A 1 -8.09 14.06 16.00
N ALA A 2 -7.12 14.19 15.11
CA ALA A 2 -7.01 13.34 13.92
C ALA A 2 -6.80 11.90 14.39
N ASN A 3 -7.60 10.95 13.91
CA ASN A 3 -7.49 9.54 14.26
C ASN A 3 -6.07 9.06 13.86
N PRO A 4 -5.16 8.80 14.81
CA PRO A 4 -3.77 8.48 14.48
C PRO A 4 -3.57 7.01 14.09
N ASP A 5 -4.63 6.20 14.09
CA ASP A 5 -4.56 4.75 13.91
C ASP A 5 -4.91 4.27 12.49
N ILE A 6 -5.03 5.19 11.52
CA ILE A 6 -5.43 4.89 10.16
C ILE A 6 -4.27 5.22 9.23
N SER A 7 -3.68 4.20 8.61
CA SER A 7 -2.62 4.39 7.62
C SER A 7 -3.17 5.15 6.40
N PRO A 8 -2.46 6.16 5.88
CA PRO A 8 -2.91 6.91 4.71
C PRO A 8 -3.03 5.99 3.47
N LEU A 9 -2.16 4.98 3.37
CA LEU A 9 -2.15 4.04 2.27
C LEU A 9 -3.07 2.84 2.48
N THR A 10 -3.16 2.29 3.68
CA THR A 10 -3.86 1.01 3.93
C THR A 10 -5.15 1.17 4.72
N GLY A 11 -5.39 2.36 5.28
CA GLY A 11 -6.58 2.67 6.05
C GLY A 11 -6.55 1.96 7.40
N ILE A 12 -7.60 1.18 7.67
CA ILE A 12 -7.76 0.39 8.90
C ILE A 12 -6.98 -0.94 8.88
N ILE A 13 -6.31 -1.26 7.77
CA ILE A 13 -5.55 -2.50 7.62
C ILE A 13 -4.13 -2.26 8.16
N ALA A 14 -3.56 -3.24 8.85
CA ALA A 14 -2.16 -3.15 9.31
C ALA A 14 -1.18 -3.24 8.13
N GLU A 15 -0.23 -2.31 8.06
CA GLU A 15 0.72 -2.19 6.95
C GLU A 15 1.70 -3.37 6.85
N ASP A 16 1.93 -4.12 7.93
CA ASP A 16 2.75 -5.33 7.91
C ASP A 16 2.07 -6.49 7.16
N LEU A 17 0.73 -6.47 7.08
CA LEU A 17 -0.06 -7.49 6.39
C LEU A 17 -0.32 -7.15 4.93
N VAL A 18 0.03 -5.94 4.48
CA VAL A 18 -0.17 -5.48 3.10
C VAL A 18 1.15 -5.56 2.38
N TYR A 19 1.19 -6.33 1.29
CA TYR A 19 2.38 -6.55 0.48
C TYR A 19 2.22 -5.91 -0.89
N VAL A 20 3.28 -5.30 -1.39
CA VAL A 20 3.34 -4.77 -2.75
C VAL A 20 3.38 -5.95 -3.71
N ASP A 21 2.49 -5.98 -4.70
CA ASP A 21 2.38 -7.08 -5.69
C ASP A 21 2.75 -6.63 -7.11
N PHE A 22 3.69 -5.68 -7.23
CA PHE A 22 4.14 -5.12 -8.50
C PHE A 22 5.53 -4.47 -8.41
N GLY A 23 6.16 -4.29 -9.57
CA GLY A 23 7.43 -3.58 -9.70
C GLY A 23 8.61 -4.30 -9.05
N GLU A 24 9.67 -3.57 -8.75
CA GLU A 24 10.89 -4.12 -8.12
C GLU A 24 10.72 -4.39 -6.60
N HIS A 25 9.66 -3.83 -6.00
CA HIS A 25 9.38 -3.98 -4.57
C HIS A 25 8.31 -5.06 -4.29
N GLU A 26 8.01 -5.90 -5.29
CA GLU A 26 7.10 -7.03 -5.14
C GLU A 26 7.53 -7.93 -3.97
N GLY A 27 6.58 -8.28 -3.11
CA GLY A 27 6.79 -9.13 -1.95
C GLY A 27 7.20 -8.39 -0.68
N LYS A 28 7.54 -7.10 -0.74
CA LYS A 28 7.79 -6.28 0.46
C LYS A 28 6.49 -5.82 1.10
N SER A 29 6.45 -5.80 2.43
CA SER A 29 5.31 -5.23 3.15
C SER A 29 5.33 -3.71 3.05
N VAL A 30 4.15 -3.08 3.13
CA VAL A 30 4.01 -1.63 3.13
C VAL A 30 4.76 -1.02 4.31
N LEU A 31 4.78 -1.69 5.46
CA LEU A 31 5.57 -1.26 6.62
C LEU A 31 7.06 -1.24 6.32
N GLU A 32 7.59 -2.29 5.69
CA GLU A 32 9.01 -2.36 5.30
C GLU A 32 9.35 -1.30 4.25
N VAL A 33 8.43 -1.04 3.31
CA VAL A 33 8.57 0.05 2.34
C VAL A 33 8.58 1.41 3.04
N ALA A 34 7.73 1.65 4.03
CA ALA A 34 7.70 2.90 4.77
C ALA A 34 9.03 3.17 5.52
N ASP A 35 9.62 2.12 6.09
CA ASP A 35 10.88 2.21 6.85
C ASP A 35 12.11 2.31 5.95
N THR A 36 12.16 1.51 4.87
CA THR A 36 13.34 1.40 4.00
C THR A 36 13.32 2.32 2.79
N LEU A 37 12.13 2.72 2.31
CA LEU A 37 11.89 3.41 1.04
C LEU A 37 10.79 4.48 1.19
N PRO A 38 11.02 5.54 1.97
CA PRO A 38 10.02 6.58 2.24
C PRO A 38 9.52 7.26 0.95
N GLU A 39 10.38 7.46 -0.06
CA GLU A 39 9.99 8.03 -1.35
C GLU A 39 8.98 7.15 -2.10
N PHE A 40 9.17 5.82 -2.04
CA PHE A 40 8.24 4.89 -2.67
C PHE A 40 6.92 4.83 -1.90
N TYR A 41 6.97 4.88 -0.57
CA TYR A 41 5.76 4.97 0.26
C TYR A 41 4.94 6.22 -0.09
N GLU A 42 5.58 7.37 -0.25
CA GLU A 42 4.92 8.63 -0.62
C GLU A 42 4.26 8.52 -2.00
N PHE A 43 4.94 7.91 -2.98
CA PHE A 43 4.35 7.59 -4.29
C PHE A 43 3.10 6.69 -4.21
N LEU A 44 3.10 5.70 -3.31
CA LEU A 44 1.94 4.83 -3.10
C LEU A 44 0.76 5.60 -2.51
N VAL A 45 1.02 6.51 -1.55
CA VAL A 45 -0.01 7.38 -0.96
C VAL A 45 -0.63 8.27 -2.03
N GLU A 46 0.20 8.95 -2.84
CA GLU A 46 -0.28 9.80 -3.93
C GLU A 46 -1.07 8.98 -4.97
N SER A 47 -0.58 7.79 -5.32
CA SER A 47 -1.28 6.86 -6.21
C SER A 47 -2.64 6.44 -5.66
N LYS A 48 -2.77 6.30 -4.33
CA LYS A 48 -4.04 5.99 -3.69
C LYS A 48 -5.00 7.16 -3.72
N GLU A 49 -4.52 8.38 -3.45
CA GLU A 49 -5.32 9.60 -3.58
C GLU A 49 -5.80 9.80 -5.03
N GLY A 50 -4.98 9.42 -6.00
CA GLY A 50 -5.37 9.37 -7.42
C GLY A 50 -6.31 8.23 -7.81
N GLY A 51 -6.75 7.39 -6.86
CA GLY A 51 -7.66 6.27 -7.11
C GLY A 51 -7.04 5.09 -7.87
N LYS A 52 -5.70 5.05 -7.98
CA LYS A 52 -4.97 4.00 -8.71
C LYS A 52 -4.66 2.80 -7.83
N CYS A 53 -4.59 2.96 -6.51
CA CYS A 53 -4.30 1.84 -5.60
C CYS A 53 -5.54 0.98 -5.28
N THR A 54 -5.38 -0.34 -5.37
CA THR A 54 -6.38 -1.33 -4.97
C THR A 54 -5.75 -2.33 -4.01
N ILE A 55 -6.36 -2.55 -2.85
CA ILE A 55 -5.92 -3.59 -1.89
C ILE A 55 -6.90 -4.77 -1.99
N ARG A 56 -6.36 -5.97 -2.24
CA ARG A 56 -7.15 -7.21 -2.24
C ARG A 56 -6.68 -8.15 -1.13
N ARG A 57 -7.64 -8.75 -0.44
CA ARG A 57 -7.38 -9.78 0.57
C ARG A 57 -7.12 -11.13 -0.10
N SER A 58 -6.04 -11.78 0.29
CA SER A 58 -5.68 -13.14 -0.14
C SER A 58 -6.24 -14.19 0.84
N LYS A 59 -6.25 -15.47 0.40
CA LYS A 59 -6.71 -16.60 1.23
C LYS A 59 -5.84 -16.80 2.48
N ASP A 60 -4.60 -16.37 2.44
CA ASP A 60 -3.63 -16.51 3.52
C ASP A 60 -3.71 -15.41 4.59
N LYS A 61 -4.83 -14.67 4.64
CA LYS A 61 -5.02 -13.48 5.51
C LYS A 61 -4.07 -12.30 5.23
N SER A 62 -3.15 -12.43 4.29
CA SER A 62 -2.37 -11.33 3.73
C SER A 62 -3.19 -10.49 2.76
N PHE A 63 -2.76 -9.24 2.56
CA PHE A 63 -3.33 -8.30 1.62
C PHE A 63 -2.30 -7.98 0.55
N ARG A 64 -2.74 -7.83 -0.69
CA ARG A 64 -1.91 -7.45 -1.82
C ARG A 64 -2.32 -6.08 -2.33
N LEU A 65 -1.36 -5.17 -2.38
CA LEU A 65 -1.50 -3.82 -2.93
C LEU A 65 -1.16 -3.86 -4.42
N TYR A 66 -2.12 -3.43 -5.21
CA TYR A 66 -2.01 -3.26 -6.65
C TYR A 66 -2.08 -1.78 -6.99
N VAL A 67 -1.29 -1.35 -7.96
CA VAL A 67 -1.45 -0.03 -8.59
C VAL A 67 -1.98 -0.24 -10.00
N THR A 68 -3.20 0.22 -10.22
CA THR A 68 -3.88 0.24 -11.51
C THR A 68 -3.43 1.48 -12.25
N GLN A 69 -2.56 1.33 -13.25
CA GLN A 69 -2.31 2.40 -14.19
C GLN A 69 -3.46 2.41 -15.19
N THR A 70 -4.59 3.04 -14.83
CA THR A 70 -5.60 3.39 -15.83
C THR A 70 -5.01 4.50 -16.69
N ALA A 71 -4.32 4.10 -17.76
CA ALA A 71 -4.06 4.97 -18.89
C ALA A 71 -5.41 5.33 -19.52
N HIS A 72 -5.79 6.60 -19.47
CA HIS A 72 -6.91 7.11 -20.23
C HIS A 72 -6.58 8.49 -20.80
#